data_AF-A0A484NVA0-F1
#
_entry.id   AF-A0A484NVA0-F1
#
_cell.length_a   1.000
_cell.length_b   1.000
_cell.length_c   1.000
_cell.angle_alpha   90.00
_cell.angle_beta   90.00
_cell.angle_gamma   90.00
#
_symmetry.space_group_name_H-M   'P 1'
#
loop_
_entity.id
_entity.type
_entity.pdbx_description
1 polymer ?
#
loop_
_entity_poly.entity_id
_entity_poly.type
_entity_poly.pdbx_seq_one_letter_code
_entity_poly.pdbx_strand_id
1 'polypeptide(L)'
;MTVSDAQRLKELEQENNKLKKLLAESMLDKAALQDLLPKVASPQAKREAVRTLMAERGMGIIRACGLVGISRSSFAYESKRMGDVALTERMREIAALKRRYGYRRIHVLLRREGWQTNHKRVWRLYSQAGLGVRKRRRKRIAPAERVVRPVATAPNQS
;
A
#
# COMPACT_ATOMS: atom_id res chain seq x y z
N MET A 1 -52.65 40.83 18.21
CA MET A 1 -51.40 40.09 18.52
C MET A 1 -50.70 40.82 19.64
N THR A 2 -50.32 40.14 20.72
CA THR A 2 -49.55 40.78 21.79
C THR A 2 -48.10 40.95 21.33
N VAL A 3 -47.38 41.93 21.87
CA VAL A 3 -45.95 42.15 21.56
C VAL A 3 -45.11 40.89 21.87
N SER A 4 -45.54 40.10 22.84
CA SER A 4 -44.96 38.79 23.21
C SER A 4 -45.10 37.74 22.10
N ASP A 5 -46.27 37.64 21.46
CA ASP A 5 -46.51 36.67 20.38
C ASP A 5 -45.64 36.97 19.15
N ALA A 6 -45.44 38.26 18.84
CA ALA A 6 -44.60 38.70 17.72
C ALA A 6 -43.11 38.41 17.97
N GLN A 7 -42.63 38.55 19.21
CA GLN A 7 -41.25 38.19 19.58
C GLN A 7 -41.01 36.68 19.46
N ARG A 8 -41.94 35.86 19.98
CA ARG A 8 -41.88 34.39 19.88
C ARG A 8 -41.89 33.89 18.44
N LEU A 9 -42.70 34.49 17.56
CA LEU A 9 -42.70 34.16 16.14
C LEU A 9 -41.35 34.44 15.48
N LYS A 10 -40.74 35.59 15.78
CA LYS A 10 -39.43 35.99 15.25
C LYS A 10 -38.30 35.06 15.73
N GLU A 11 -38.33 34.65 17.00
CA GLU A 11 -37.39 33.67 17.55
C GLU A 11 -37.53 32.30 16.84
N LEU A 12 -38.76 31.82 16.70
CA LEU A 12 -39.03 30.56 15.98
C LEU A 12 -38.60 30.63 14.52
N GLU A 13 -38.76 31.76 13.84
CA GLU A 13 -38.27 31.95 12.47
C GLU A 13 -36.74 31.89 12.39
N GLN A 14 -36.03 32.52 13.34
CA GLN A 14 -34.58 32.46 13.42
C GLN A 14 -34.07 31.03 13.68
N GLU A 15 -34.70 30.32 14.61
CA GLU A 15 -34.40 28.91 14.88
C GLU A 15 -34.65 28.04 13.66
N ASN A 16 -35.79 28.21 12.98
CA ASN A 16 -36.10 27.47 11.76
C ASN A 16 -35.08 27.74 10.66
N ASN A 17 -34.63 28.98 10.48
CA ASN A 17 -33.59 29.30 9.49
C ASN A 17 -32.25 28.64 9.85
N LYS A 18 -31.89 28.63 11.14
CA LYS A 18 -30.69 27.94 11.63
C LYS A 18 -30.77 26.43 11.39
N LEU A 19 -31.91 25.81 11.73
CA LEU A 19 -32.13 24.38 11.56
C LEU A 19 -32.12 23.97 10.08
N LYS A 20 -32.77 24.74 9.21
CA LYS A 20 -32.75 24.51 7.76
C LYS A 20 -31.33 24.54 7.20
N LYS A 21 -30.51 25.49 7.65
CA LYS A 21 -29.11 25.59 7.24
C LYS A 21 -28.29 24.38 7.70
N LEU A 22 -28.40 23.99 8.98
CA LEU A 22 -27.70 22.82 9.53
C LEU A 22 -28.13 21.52 8.83
N LEU A 23 -29.42 21.37 8.58
CA LEU A 23 -29.95 20.21 7.87
C LEU A 23 -29.39 20.14 6.45
N ALA A 24 -29.42 21.24 5.70
CA ALA A 24 -28.85 21.30 4.35
C ALA A 24 -27.36 20.93 4.33
N GLU A 25 -26.56 21.47 5.25
CA GLU A 25 -25.13 21.15 5.37
C GLU A 25 -24.93 19.64 5.67
N SER A 26 -25.68 19.08 6.62
CA SER A 26 -25.59 17.66 6.98
C SER A 26 -26.02 16.72 5.85
N MET A 27 -27.03 17.11 5.06
CA MET A 27 -27.52 16.33 3.92
C MET A 27 -26.48 16.30 2.80
N LEU A 28 -25.80 17.41 2.54
CA LEU A 28 -24.69 17.46 1.57
C LEU A 28 -23.54 16.56 1.99
N ASP A 29 -23.17 16.58 3.28
CA ASP A 29 -22.10 15.73 3.81
C ASP A 29 -22.47 14.24 3.74
N LYS A 30 -23.71 13.89 4.06
CA LYS A 30 -24.22 12.50 3.94
C LYS A 30 -24.22 12.02 2.49
N ALA A 31 -24.65 12.85 1.54
CA ALA A 31 -24.61 12.52 0.11
C ALA A 31 -23.17 12.30 -0.37
N ALA A 32 -22.25 13.17 0.04
CA ALA A 32 -20.83 13.01 -0.28
C ALA A 32 -20.23 11.71 0.26
N LEU A 33 -20.65 11.25 1.44
CA LEU A 33 -20.21 9.97 1.99
C LEU A 33 -20.86 8.75 1.32
N GLN A 34 -22.11 8.86 0.86
CA GLN A 34 -22.78 7.76 0.17
C GLN A 34 -22.16 7.44 -1.18
N ASP A 35 -21.63 8.45 -1.89
CA ASP A 35 -20.91 8.23 -3.14
C ASP A 35 -19.59 7.47 -2.97
N LEU A 36 -19.07 7.39 -1.74
CA LEU A 36 -17.78 6.76 -1.41
C LEU A 36 -17.88 5.24 -1.06
N LEU A 37 -18.94 4.53 -1.46
CA LEU A 37 -19.20 3.13 -1.06
C LEU A 37 -18.37 2.03 -1.80
N PRO A 38 -18.01 0.89 -1.16
CA PRO A 38 -17.81 0.62 0.27
C PRO A 38 -16.34 0.31 0.64
N LYS A 39 -15.99 0.60 1.90
CA LYS A 39 -14.70 0.31 2.59
C LYS A 39 -13.50 1.18 2.19
N VAL A 40 -13.56 2.44 2.58
CA VAL A 40 -12.39 3.33 2.72
C VAL A 40 -11.58 2.97 3.98
N ALA A 41 -11.16 1.70 4.11
CA ALA A 41 -10.47 1.20 5.30
C ALA A 41 -8.96 1.43 5.24
N SER A 42 -8.36 1.43 4.05
CA SER A 42 -6.92 1.62 3.90
C SER A 42 -6.55 3.11 3.94
N PRO A 43 -5.36 3.48 4.47
CA PRO A 43 -4.89 4.86 4.43
C PRO A 43 -4.80 5.43 3.01
N GLN A 44 -4.52 4.59 2.02
CA GLN A 44 -4.46 5.00 0.62
C GLN A 44 -5.85 5.28 0.05
N ALA A 45 -6.83 4.41 0.31
CA ALA A 45 -8.21 4.64 -0.08
C ALA A 45 -8.76 5.92 0.56
N LYS A 46 -8.39 6.21 1.81
CA LYS A 46 -8.76 7.48 2.47
C LYS A 46 -8.18 8.71 1.77
N ARG A 47 -6.94 8.63 1.31
CA ARG A 47 -6.32 9.73 0.54
C ARG A 47 -7.00 9.92 -0.82
N GLU A 48 -7.32 8.82 -1.49
CA GLU A 48 -8.02 8.85 -2.77
C GLU A 48 -9.43 9.44 -2.60
N ALA A 49 -10.18 9.01 -1.58
CA ALA A 49 -11.49 9.57 -1.25
C ALA A 49 -11.42 11.08 -1.01
N VAL A 50 -10.44 11.58 -0.23
CA VAL A 50 -10.27 13.03 -0.04
C VAL A 50 -10.01 13.75 -1.37
N ARG A 51 -9.20 13.19 -2.27
CA ARG A 51 -8.96 13.78 -3.60
C ARG A 51 -10.23 13.82 -4.44
N THR A 52 -11.02 12.76 -4.44
CA THR A 52 -12.31 12.69 -5.13
C THR A 52 -13.26 13.77 -4.61
N LEU A 53 -13.40 13.89 -3.28
CA LEU A 53 -14.23 14.92 -2.66
C LEU A 53 -13.78 16.35 -3.00
N MET A 54 -12.47 16.59 -3.08
CA MET A 54 -11.94 17.90 -3.49
C MET A 54 -12.21 18.20 -4.97
N ALA A 55 -12.01 17.21 -5.85
CA ALA A 55 -12.12 17.39 -7.29
C ALA A 55 -13.58 17.47 -7.76
N GLU A 56 -14.44 16.58 -7.28
CA GLU A 56 -15.83 16.45 -7.77
C GLU A 56 -16.81 17.37 -7.03
N ARG A 57 -16.55 17.63 -5.74
CA ARG A 57 -17.45 18.40 -4.88
C ARG A 57 -16.89 19.75 -4.44
N GLY A 58 -15.68 20.11 -4.89
CA GLY A 58 -15.05 21.40 -4.58
C GLY A 58 -14.80 21.63 -3.09
N MET A 59 -14.74 20.56 -2.28
CA MET A 59 -14.55 20.69 -0.84
C MET A 59 -13.11 21.13 -0.51
N GLY A 60 -12.98 22.04 0.46
CA GLY A 60 -11.67 22.39 1.02
C GLY A 60 -11.02 21.20 1.75
N ILE A 61 -9.69 21.17 1.76
CA ILE A 61 -8.88 20.08 2.35
C ILE A 61 -9.31 19.74 3.78
N ILE A 62 -9.58 20.76 4.61
CA ILE A 62 -9.97 20.59 6.02
C ILE A 62 -11.30 19.82 6.12
N ARG A 63 -12.31 20.26 5.37
CA ARG A 63 -13.64 19.65 5.38
C ARG A 63 -13.60 18.23 4.84
N ALA A 64 -12.92 18.02 3.70
CA ALA A 64 -12.79 16.70 3.09
C ALA A 64 -12.04 15.70 4.00
N CYS A 65 -10.93 16.12 4.61
CA CYS A 65 -10.17 15.28 5.56
C CYS A 65 -11.00 14.95 6.82
N GLY A 66 -11.74 15.93 7.34
CA GLY A 66 -12.64 15.74 8.48
C GLY A 66 -13.74 14.72 8.18
N LEU A 67 -14.38 14.85 7.00
CA LEU A 67 -15.47 13.96 6.57
C LEU A 67 -15.01 12.50 6.37
N VAL A 68 -13.82 12.29 5.79
CA VAL A 68 -13.24 10.95 5.54
C VAL A 68 -12.58 10.34 6.80
N GLY A 69 -12.26 11.16 7.81
CA GLY A 69 -11.58 10.70 9.02
C GLY A 69 -10.10 10.36 8.79
N ILE A 70 -9.36 11.26 8.14
CA ILE A 70 -7.90 11.22 7.97
C ILE A 70 -7.27 12.54 8.43
N SER A 71 -6.10 12.50 9.07
CA SER A 71 -5.40 13.73 9.44
C SER A 71 -4.79 14.42 8.21
N ARG A 72 -4.74 15.75 8.22
CA ARG A 72 -4.11 16.56 7.15
C ARG A 72 -2.65 16.20 6.93
N SER A 73 -1.92 15.90 8.02
CA SER A 73 -0.53 15.44 7.94
C SER A 73 -0.40 14.09 7.25
N SER A 74 -1.32 13.16 7.53
CA SER A 74 -1.34 11.86 6.85
C SER A 74 -1.77 12.01 5.38
N PHE A 75 -2.68 12.92 5.05
CA PHE A 75 -3.04 13.22 3.67
C PHE A 75 -1.87 13.82 2.88
N ALA A 76 -1.17 14.81 3.45
CA ALA A 76 -0.01 15.47 2.85
C ALA A 76 1.27 14.62 2.86
N TYR A 77 1.29 13.50 3.58
CA TYR A 77 2.49 12.67 3.68
C TYR A 77 2.79 11.97 2.36
N GLU A 78 3.86 12.41 1.71
CA GLU A 78 4.50 11.73 0.60
C GLU A 78 5.67 10.89 1.10
N SER A 79 5.72 9.62 0.70
CA SER A 79 6.82 8.76 1.09
C SER A 79 8.11 9.21 0.40
N LYS A 80 9.04 9.79 1.16
CA LYS A 80 10.39 10.12 0.67
C LYS A 80 11.21 8.83 0.52
N ARG A 81 11.04 8.14 -0.61
CA ARG A 81 11.92 7.01 -0.96
C ARG A 81 13.11 7.56 -1.73
N MET A 82 14.30 7.56 -1.11
CA MET A 82 15.54 7.94 -1.80
C MET A 82 15.69 7.15 -3.09
N GLY A 83 16.16 7.83 -4.15
CA GLY A 83 16.31 7.32 -5.51
C GLY A 83 16.81 5.87 -5.56
N ASP A 84 15.87 4.95 -5.70
CA ASP A 84 16.13 3.52 -5.82
C ASP A 84 16.67 3.18 -7.23
N VAL A 85 16.69 4.15 -8.15
CA VAL A 85 17.07 3.98 -9.57
C VAL A 85 18.54 3.55 -9.69
N ALA A 86 19.48 4.36 -9.21
CA ALA A 86 20.92 4.05 -9.32
C ALA A 86 21.29 2.71 -8.65
N LEU A 87 20.69 2.44 -7.49
CA LEU A 87 20.91 1.17 -6.78
C LEU A 87 20.34 -0.02 -7.58
N THR A 88 19.17 0.15 -8.19
CA THR A 88 18.52 -0.90 -9.00
C THR A 88 19.29 -1.16 -10.30
N GLU A 89 19.80 -0.12 -10.95
CA GLU A 89 20.67 -0.23 -12.12
C GLU A 89 21.95 -0.99 -11.77
N ARG A 90 22.63 -0.61 -10.69
CA ARG A 90 23.83 -1.33 -10.26
C ARG A 90 23.54 -2.79 -9.90
N MET A 91 22.40 -3.07 -9.28
CA MET A 91 21.96 -4.45 -9.02
C MET A 91 21.73 -5.24 -10.31
N ARG A 92 21.17 -4.62 -11.35
CA ARG A 92 20.97 -5.24 -12.66
C ARG A 92 22.31 -5.56 -13.33
N GLU A 93 23.29 -4.67 -13.26
CA GLU A 93 24.64 -4.91 -13.77
C GLU A 93 25.29 -6.12 -13.10
N ILE A 94 25.27 -6.19 -11.77
CA ILE A 94 25.82 -7.33 -11.02
C ILE A 94 25.08 -8.63 -11.39
N ALA A 95 23.75 -8.57 -11.53
CA ALA A 95 22.94 -9.72 -11.91
C ALA A 95 23.20 -10.17 -13.36
N ALA A 96 23.53 -9.24 -14.26
CA ALA A 96 23.90 -9.53 -15.64
C ALA A 96 25.24 -10.27 -15.72
N LEU A 97 26.24 -9.90 -14.90
CA LEU A 97 27.54 -10.59 -14.84
C LEU A 97 27.40 -12.07 -14.44
N LYS A 98 26.55 -12.36 -13.45
CA LYS A 98 26.31 -13.73 -12.95
C LYS A 98 24.84 -13.94 -12.60
N ARG A 99 24.09 -14.49 -13.55
CA ARG A 99 22.65 -14.74 -13.43
C ARG A 99 22.22 -15.54 -12.19
N ARG A 100 23.06 -16.43 -11.65
CA ARG A 100 22.74 -17.24 -10.44
C ARG A 100 22.91 -16.48 -9.11
N TYR A 101 23.35 -15.22 -9.13
CA TYR A 101 23.47 -14.44 -7.90
C TYR A 101 22.09 -14.07 -7.37
N GLY A 102 21.80 -14.56 -6.16
CA GLY A 102 20.64 -14.12 -5.39
C GLY A 102 20.90 -12.80 -4.66
N TYR A 103 19.85 -12.19 -4.13
CA TYR A 103 19.92 -10.90 -3.44
C TYR A 103 20.97 -10.84 -2.32
N ARG A 104 21.20 -11.95 -1.58
CA ARG A 104 22.23 -12.02 -0.53
C ARG A 104 23.64 -11.83 -1.09
N ARG A 105 23.94 -12.42 -2.26
CA ARG A 105 25.24 -12.28 -2.91
C ARG A 105 25.43 -10.88 -3.48
N ILE A 106 24.38 -10.34 -4.09
CA ILE A 106 24.36 -8.97 -4.61
C ILE A 106 24.57 -7.95 -3.48
N HIS A 107 23.91 -8.14 -2.33
CA HIS A 107 24.09 -7.28 -1.14
C HIS A 107 25.54 -7.22 -0.65
N VAL A 108 26.25 -8.36 -0.63
CA VAL A 108 27.67 -8.41 -0.27
C VAL A 108 28.53 -7.65 -1.27
N LEU A 109 28.26 -7.77 -2.57
CA LEU A 109 29.01 -7.05 -3.61
C LEU A 109 28.77 -5.55 -3.53
N LEU A 110 27.51 -5.13 -3.36
CA LEU A 110 27.16 -3.73 -3.13
C LEU A 110 27.87 -3.15 -1.90
N ARG A 111 27.93 -3.92 -0.79
CA ARG A 111 28.68 -3.51 0.41
C ARG A 111 30.18 -3.33 0.16
N ARG A 112 30.78 -4.17 -0.68
CA ARG A 112 32.19 -4.05 -1.07
C ARG A 112 32.46 -2.83 -1.94
N GLU A 113 31.49 -2.46 -2.76
CA GLU A 113 31.49 -1.23 -3.57
C GLU A 113 31.19 0.05 -2.76
N GLY A 114 31.00 -0.06 -1.44
CA GLY A 114 30.75 1.08 -0.56
C GLY A 114 29.28 1.46 -0.36
N TRP A 115 28.33 0.72 -0.95
CA TRP A 115 26.91 1.00 -0.75
C TRP A 115 26.44 0.62 0.66
N GLN A 116 26.03 1.63 1.43
CA GLN A 116 25.44 1.45 2.76
C GLN A 116 23.95 1.08 2.67
N THR A 117 23.65 -0.09 2.11
CA THR A 117 22.26 -0.56 1.93
C THR A 117 21.95 -1.76 2.81
N ASN A 118 20.74 -1.78 3.36
CA ASN A 118 20.24 -2.91 4.15
C ASN A 118 19.82 -4.07 3.20
N HIS A 119 20.08 -5.31 3.60
CA HIS A 119 19.67 -6.51 2.87
C HIS A 119 18.15 -6.55 2.59
N LYS A 120 17.30 -5.98 3.47
CA LYS A 120 15.85 -5.86 3.26
C LYS A 120 15.53 -4.96 2.06
N ARG A 121 16.25 -3.83 1.92
CA ARG A 121 16.10 -2.91 0.78
C ARG A 121 16.53 -3.58 -0.52
N VAL A 122 17.68 -4.27 -0.50
CA VAL A 122 18.17 -5.03 -1.65
C VAL A 122 17.19 -6.13 -2.05
N TRP A 123 16.63 -6.88 -1.09
CA TRP A 123 15.65 -7.92 -1.40
C TRP A 123 14.37 -7.36 -2.04
N ARG A 124 13.85 -6.23 -1.53
CA ARG A 124 12.69 -5.54 -2.12
C ARG A 124 12.97 -5.14 -3.57
N LEU A 125 14.07 -4.43 -3.81
CA LEU A 125 14.43 -3.96 -5.16
C LEU A 125 14.73 -5.12 -6.11
N TYR A 126 15.39 -6.16 -5.63
CA TYR A 126 15.66 -7.38 -6.38
C TYR A 126 14.37 -8.06 -6.86
N SER A 127 13.37 -8.12 -5.97
CA SER A 127 12.05 -8.70 -6.25
C SER A 127 11.26 -7.82 -7.22
N GLN A 128 11.23 -6.51 -7.01
CA GLN A 128 10.57 -5.54 -7.91
C GLN A 128 11.22 -5.52 -9.31
N ALA A 129 12.53 -5.69 -9.40
CA ALA A 129 13.27 -5.75 -10.66
C ALA A 129 13.22 -7.11 -11.36
N GLY A 130 12.55 -8.13 -10.80
CA GLY A 130 12.40 -9.44 -11.43
C GLY A 130 13.70 -10.22 -11.61
N LEU A 131 14.74 -9.94 -10.82
CA LEU A 131 16.09 -10.53 -10.96
C LEU A 131 16.18 -11.98 -10.47
N GLY A 132 15.10 -12.51 -9.89
CA GLY A 132 15.00 -13.88 -9.40
C GLY A 132 15.18 -14.93 -10.49
N VAL A 133 16.09 -15.88 -10.28
CA VAL A 133 16.17 -17.07 -11.14
C VAL A 133 15.02 -18.02 -10.80
N ARG A 134 14.18 -18.32 -11.79
CA ARG A 134 13.12 -19.33 -11.66
C ARG A 134 13.75 -20.70 -11.39
N LYS A 135 13.41 -21.31 -10.25
CA LYS A 135 13.81 -22.69 -9.97
C LYS A 135 13.14 -23.61 -11.01
N ARG A 136 13.95 -24.41 -11.73
CA ARG A 136 13.42 -25.45 -12.62
C ARG A 136 12.74 -26.51 -11.73
N ARG A 137 11.46 -26.78 -11.99
CA ARG A 137 10.73 -27.85 -11.31
C ARG A 137 11.43 -29.17 -11.63
N ARG A 138 11.91 -29.90 -10.61
CA ARG A 138 12.46 -31.25 -10.81
C ARG A 138 11.34 -32.12 -11.35
N LYS A 139 11.57 -32.84 -12.45
CA LYS A 139 10.62 -33.85 -12.94
C LYS A 139 10.42 -34.85 -11.80
N ARG A 140 9.16 -35.12 -11.45
CA ARG A 140 8.82 -36.18 -10.50
C ARG A 140 9.13 -37.49 -11.21
N ILE A 141 10.26 -38.09 -10.88
CA ILE A 141 10.59 -39.45 -11.33
C ILE A 141 9.63 -40.35 -10.56
N ALA A 142 8.91 -41.24 -11.25
CA ALA A 142 8.09 -42.24 -10.59
C ALA A 142 8.97 -43.02 -9.61
N PRO A 143 8.45 -43.41 -8.43
CA PRO A 143 9.20 -44.30 -7.55
C PRO A 143 9.50 -45.57 -8.35
N ALA A 144 10.77 -45.78 -8.72
CA ALA A 144 11.22 -47.06 -9.20
C ALA A 144 11.18 -48.03 -8.02
N GLU A 145 10.83 -49.28 -8.28
CA GLU A 145 10.93 -50.34 -7.28
C GLU A 145 12.37 -50.35 -6.73
N ARG A 146 12.51 -50.21 -5.41
CA ARG A 146 13.82 -50.28 -4.78
C ARG A 146 14.28 -51.72 -4.87
N VAL A 147 15.15 -52.01 -5.84
CA VAL A 147 15.85 -53.29 -5.90
C VAL A 147 16.69 -53.40 -4.62
N VAL A 148 16.34 -54.36 -3.78
CA VAL A 148 17.13 -54.70 -2.59
C VAL A 148 18.50 -55.16 -3.08
N ARG A 149 19.56 -54.45 -2.68
CA ARG A 149 20.92 -54.89 -3.00
C ARG A 149 21.17 -56.21 -2.29
N PRO A 150 21.72 -57.24 -2.97
CA PRO A 150 22.06 -58.48 -2.30
C PRO A 150 23.06 -58.22 -1.18
N VAL A 151 22.96 -58.99 -0.10
CA VAL A 151 23.90 -58.91 1.02
C VAL A 151 25.24 -59.45 0.56
N ALA A 152 26.31 -58.67 0.73
CA ALA A 152 27.66 -59.11 0.38
C ALA A 152 28.01 -60.37 1.19
N THR A 153 28.38 -61.45 0.51
CA THR A 153 28.65 -62.75 1.14
C THR A 153 30.15 -62.95 1.40
N ALA A 154 31.01 -62.16 0.77
CA ALA A 154 32.47 -62.19 0.95
C ALA A 154 33.09 -60.78 0.78
N PRO A 155 34.32 -60.55 1.29
CA PRO A 155 35.07 -59.33 1.01
C PRO A 155 35.21 -59.10 -0.50
N ASN A 156 35.05 -57.85 -0.95
CA ASN A 156 35.14 -57.40 -2.35
C ASN A 156 34.05 -57.91 -3.31
N GLN A 157 32.82 -58.15 -2.83
CA GLN A 157 31.64 -58.32 -3.68
C GLN A 157 30.77 -57.05 -3.66
N SER A 158 30.38 -56.55 -4.84
CA SER A 158 29.55 -55.34 -5.05
C SER A 158 28.15 -55.65 -5.54
#